data_AF-A0A2V9DVV6-F1
#
_entry.id   AF-A0A2V9DVV6-F1
#
_cell.length_a   1.000
_cell.length_b   1.000
_cell.length_c   1.000
_cell.angle_alpha   90.00
_cell.angle_beta   90.00
_cell.angle_gamma   90.00
#
_symmetry.space_group_name_H-M   'P 1'
#
loop_
_entity.id
_entity.type
_entity.pdbx_description
1 polymer ?
#
loop_
_entity_poly.entity_id
_entity_poly.type
_entity_poly.pdbx_seq_one_letter_code
_entity_poly.pdbx_strand_id
1 'polypeptide(L)' 'MGTVAKAIPQPVIPKVAPREDLNPFRIAQIQFDMAAEFLKIDTGLRQILRTPKRVMEVSIPIKLDNGQVKV' A
#
# COMPACT_ATOMS: atom_id res chain seq x y z
N MET A 1 23.09 -2.71 -55.61
CA MET A 1 22.10 -2.11 -54.70
C MET A 1 21.43 -3.21 -53.91
N GLY A 2 21.72 -3.31 -52.61
CA GLY A 2 21.15 -4.30 -51.72
C GLY A 2 21.45 -3.86 -50.29
N THR A 3 20.63 -2.97 -49.77
CA THR A 3 20.78 -2.41 -48.42
C THR A 3 20.40 -3.46 -47.39
N VAL A 4 21.39 -3.96 -46.65
CA VAL A 4 21.18 -4.81 -45.48
C VAL A 4 20.68 -3.93 -44.34
N ALA A 5 19.37 -3.91 -44.12
CA ALA A 5 18.76 -3.30 -42.95
C ALA A 5 19.05 -4.19 -41.73
N LYS A 6 20.08 -3.82 -40.97
CA LYS A 6 20.38 -4.41 -39.66
C LYS A 6 19.24 -4.05 -38.72
N ALA A 7 18.40 -5.04 -38.37
CA ALA A 7 17.35 -4.89 -37.38
C ALA A 7 18.00 -4.55 -36.02
N ILE A 8 17.79 -3.32 -35.56
CA ILE A 8 18.15 -2.88 -34.23
C ILE A 8 17.24 -3.65 -33.26
N PRO A 9 17.77 -4.38 -32.26
CA PRO A 9 16.93 -5.01 -31.26
C PRO A 9 16.18 -3.91 -30.52
N GLN A 10 14.85 -3.94 -30.62
CA GLN A 10 13.99 -2.99 -29.93
C GLN A 10 14.26 -3.11 -28.43
N PRO A 11 14.44 -1.98 -27.70
CA PRO A 11 14.59 -2.04 -26.26
C PRO A 11 13.30 -2.63 -25.68
N VAL A 12 13.42 -3.77 -25.00
CA VAL A 12 12.30 -4.40 -24.31
C VAL A 12 11.95 -3.49 -23.13
N ILE A 13 11.04 -2.54 -23.35
CA ILE A 13 10.45 -1.74 -22.29
C ILE A 13 9.63 -2.72 -21.43
N PRO A 14 9.93 -2.88 -20.13
CA PRO A 14 9.12 -3.72 -19.26
C PRO A 14 7.68 -3.19 -19.29
N LYS A 15 6.73 -3.99 -19.79
CA LYS A 15 5.30 -3.62 -19.89
C LYS A 15 4.58 -3.57 -18.53
N VAL A 16 5.31 -3.60 -17.42
CA VAL A 16 4.75 -3.57 -16.07
C VAL A 16 5.16 -2.23 -15.48
N ALA A 17 4.19 -1.32 -15.34
CA ALA A 17 4.36 -0.13 -14.51
C ALA A 17 4.91 -0.57 -13.14
N PRO A 18 5.80 0.21 -12.50
CA PRO A 18 6.25 -0.09 -11.15
C PRO A 18 4.99 -0.34 -10.31
N ARG A 19 4.91 -1.51 -9.66
CA ARG A 19 3.79 -1.78 -8.76
C ARG A 19 3.91 -0.78 -7.62
N GLU A 20 3.12 0.28 -7.66
CA GLU A 20 3.02 1.22 -6.55
C GLU A 20 2.56 0.44 -5.32
N ASP A 21 3.27 0.60 -4.22
CA ASP A 21 2.90 -0.03 -2.95
C ASP A 21 1.73 0.76 -2.35
N LEU A 22 0.51 0.33 -2.70
CA LEU A 22 -0.75 0.95 -2.27
C LEU A 22 -1.19 0.52 -0.87
N ASN A 23 -0.26 0.09 -0.01
CA ASN A 23 -0.59 -0.28 1.36
C ASN A 23 -1.10 0.95 2.13
N PRO A 24 -2.40 0.98 2.53
CA PRO A 24 -3.00 2.15 3.16
C PRO A 24 -2.37 2.46 4.52
N PHE A 25 -1.91 1.45 5.26
CA PHE A 25 -1.23 1.64 6.54
C PHE A 25 0.11 2.36 6.33
N ARG A 26 0.88 1.94 5.32
CA ARG A 26 2.17 2.56 5.02
C ARG A 26 2.01 4.00 4.55
N ILE A 27 1.03 4.25 3.69
CA ILE A 27 0.70 5.59 3.21
C ILE A 27 0.29 6.50 4.39
N ALA A 28 -0.55 6.01 5.29
CA ALA A 28 -0.97 6.76 6.49
C ALA A 28 0.22 7.09 7.41
N GLN A 29 1.17 6.17 7.60
CA GLN A 29 2.39 6.44 8.37
C GLN A 29 3.22 7.57 7.77
N ILE A 30 3.40 7.59 6.45
CA ILE A 30 4.15 8.64 5.74
C ILE A 30 3.45 9.99 5.91
N GLN A 31 2.11 10.02 5.77
CA GLN A 31 1.33 11.25 5.98
C GLN A 31 1.43 11.76 7.42
N PHE A 32 1.35 10.86 8.39
CA PHE A 32 1.54 11.18 9.81
C PHE A 32 2.94 11.74 10.06
N ASP A 33 3.98 11.11 9.49
CA ASP A 33 5.36 11.52 9.63
C ASP A 33 5.60 12.95 9.11
N MET A 34 5.01 13.30 7.96
CA MET A 34 5.04 14.66 7.41
C MET A 34 4.35 15.64 8.35
N ALA A 35 3.13 15.33 8.81
CA ALA A 35 2.38 16.19 9.73
C ALA A 35 3.11 16.40 11.07
N ALA A 36 3.72 15.35 11.61
CA ALA A 36 4.48 15.41 12.87
C ALA A 36 5.72 16.31 12.75
N GLU A 37 6.37 16.33 11.58
CA GLU A 37 7.48 17.23 11.28
C GLU A 37 7.02 18.70 11.21
N PHE A 38 5.91 18.97 10.51
CA PHE A 38 5.33 20.32 10.46
C PHE A 38 4.93 20.84 11.85
N LEU A 39 4.38 19.97 12.70
CA LEU A 39 3.92 20.30 14.05
C LEU A 39 5.03 20.23 15.11
N LYS A 40 6.25 19.82 14.74
CA LYS A 40 7.39 19.65 15.66
C LYS A 40 7.05 18.81 16.89
N ILE A 41 6.35 17.70 16.68
CA ILE A 41 5.98 16.76 17.74
C ILE A 41 7.25 16.11 18.28
N ASP A 42 7.35 15.96 19.61
CA ASP A 42 8.46 15.25 20.25
C ASP A 42 8.61 13.82 19.70
N THR A 43 9.87 13.37 19.62
CA THR A 43 10.21 12.07 19.02
C THR A 43 9.54 10.91 19.76
N GLY A 44 9.44 10.98 21.09
CA GLY A 44 8.76 9.96 21.89
C GLY A 44 7.27 9.88 21.59
N LEU A 45 6.61 11.03 21.47
CA LEU A 45 5.19 11.10 21.14
C LEU A 45 4.91 10.62 19.71
N ARG A 46 5.78 10.95 18.77
CA ARG A 46 5.71 10.47 17.38
C ARG A 46 5.74 8.94 17.31
N GLN A 47 6.62 8.27 18.07
CA GLN A 47 6.69 6.80 18.06
C GLN A 47 5.43 6.14 18.64
N ILE A 48 4.88 6.72 19.71
CA ILE A 48 3.67 6.18 20.36
C ILE A 48 2.45 6.30 19.43
N LEU A 49 2.30 7.44 18.75
CA LEU A 49 1.14 7.71 17.90
C LEU A 49 1.22 7.06 16.51
N ARG A 50 2.40 6.59 16.10
CA ARG A 50 2.63 5.99 14.76
C ARG A 50 1.96 4.62 14.59
N THR A 51 1.58 3.96 15.69
CA THR A 51 0.97 2.63 15.66
C THR A 51 -0.28 2.60 16.54
N PRO A 52 -1.30 1.80 16.18
CA PRO A 52 -2.49 1.68 17.00
C PRO A 52 -2.15 0.97 18.32
N LYS A 53 -2.69 1.49 19.43
CA LYS A 53 -2.51 0.90 20.77
C LYS A 53 -3.07 -0.53 20.88
N ARG A 54 -4.15 -0.82 20.16
CA ARG A 54 -4.82 -2.13 20.11
C ARG A 54 -5.55 -2.28 18.79
N VAL A 55 -5.45 -3.46 18.18
CA VAL A 55 -6.29 -3.90 17.07
C VAL A 55 -7.00 -5.16 17.52
N MET A 56 -8.31 -5.24 17.29
CA MET A 56 -9.12 -6.39 17.63
C MET A 56 -9.83 -6.86 16.37
N GLU A 57 -9.46 -8.04 15.90
CA GLU A 57 -10.12 -8.70 14.78
C GLU A 57 -11.08 -9.75 15.35
N VAL A 58 -12.34 -9.70 14.94
CA VAL A 58 -13.38 -10.64 15.38
C VAL A 58 -14.16 -11.11 14.18
N SER A 59 -14.58 -12.36 14.22
CA SER A 59 -15.52 -12.92 13.26
C SER A 59 -16.92 -12.86 13.84
N ILE A 60 -17.83 -12.14 13.16
CA ILE A 60 -19.22 -11.98 13.60
C ILE A 60 -20.08 -12.92 12.78
N PRO A 61 -20.62 -14.01 13.35
CA PRO A 61 -21.51 -14.90 12.62
C PRO A 61 -22.81 -14.17 12.30
N ILE A 62 -23.18 -14.15 11.03
CA ILE A 62 -24.48 -13.64 10.58
C ILE A 62 -25.38 -14.79 10.15
N LYS A 63 -26.66 -14.68 10.50
CA LYS A 63 -27.69 -15.55 9.96
C LYS A 63 -28.19 -14.92 8.66
N LEU A 64 -28.06 -15.66 7.56
CA LEU A 64 -28.57 -15.27 6.26
C LEU A 64 -30.08 -15.54 6.20
N ASP A 65 -30.78 -14.87 5.28
CA ASP A 65 -32.24 -15.00 5.13
C ASP A 65 -32.68 -16.44 4.81
N ASN A 66 -31.79 -17.22 4.19
CA ASN A 66 -31.98 -18.64 3.90
C ASN A 66 -31.77 -19.56 5.13
N GLY A 67 -31.54 -18.98 6.32
CA GLY A 67 -31.33 -19.69 7.57
C GLY A 67 -29.90 -20.19 7.83
N GLN A 68 -28.98 -20.08 6.88
CA GLN A 68 -27.59 -20.51 7.05
C GLN A 68 -26.76 -19.49 7.84
N VAL A 69 -25.76 -19.97 8.58
CA VAL A 69 -24.80 -19.09 9.30
C VAL A 69 -23.53 -18.93 8.47
N LYS A 70 -23.11 -17.69 8.26
CA LYS A 70 -21.85 -17.34 7.61
C LYS A 70 -20.97 -16.57 8.60
N VAL A 71 -19.69 -16.97 8.65
CA VAL A 71 -18.64 -16.35 9.46
C VAL A 71 -17.70 -15.60 8.53
#